data_AF-A0A497CD17-F1
#
_entry.id   AF-A0A497CD17-F1
#
_cell.length_a   1.000
_cell.length_b   1.000
_cell.length_c   1.000
_cell.angle_alpha   90.00
_cell.angle_beta   90.00
_cell.angle_gamma   90.00
#
_symmetry.space_group_name_H-M   'P 1'
#
loop_
_entity.id
_entity.type
_entity.pdbx_description
1 polymer ?
#
loop_
_entity_poly.entity_id
_entity_poly.type
_entity_poly.pdbx_seq_one_letter_code
_entity_poly.pdbx_strand_id
1 'polypeptide(L)'
;MKKGLLILLSLLVVFSMVLTACTPKETEEVEEVTEEEVTEEEVAPAAGNQLEIFSWWAGDEGPALEALINLYGEKYPDVEVINATVAGGSG
;
A
#
# COMPACT_ATOMS: atom_id res chain seq x y z
N MET A 1 39.06 -23.67 24.54
CA MET A 1 39.04 -23.37 23.09
C MET A 1 37.67 -23.65 22.45
N LYS A 2 37.09 -24.86 22.55
CA LYS A 2 35.79 -25.20 21.91
C LYS A 2 34.59 -24.35 22.39
N LYS A 3 34.49 -24.06 23.69
CA LYS A 3 33.40 -23.24 24.27
C LYS A 3 33.46 -21.78 23.83
N GLY A 4 34.67 -21.20 23.80
CA GLY A 4 34.90 -19.85 23.29
C GLY A 4 34.64 -19.74 21.78
N LEU A 5 35.02 -20.77 21.01
CA LEU A 5 34.71 -20.85 19.58
C LEU A 5 33.19 -20.96 19.33
N LEU A 6 32.47 -21.71 20.17
CA LEU A 6 31.00 -21.82 20.08
C LEU A 6 30.28 -20.53 20.46
N ILE A 7 30.76 -19.81 21.47
CA ILE A 7 30.23 -18.49 21.85
C ILE A 7 30.49 -17.47 20.74
N LEU A 8 31.69 -17.48 20.16
CA LEU A 8 32.05 -16.62 19.03
C LEU A 8 31.18 -16.92 17.79
N LEU A 9 30.95 -18.21 17.48
CA LEU A 9 30.10 -18.61 16.36
C LEU A 9 28.64 -18.16 16.57
N SER A 10 28.12 -18.29 17.79
CA SER A 10 26.76 -17.84 18.13
C SER A 10 26.62 -16.32 17.99
N LEU A 11 27.59 -15.56 18.49
CA LEU A 11 27.62 -14.10 18.33
C LEU A 11 27.68 -13.68 16.85
N LEU A 12 28.43 -14.40 16.02
CA LEU A 12 28.57 -14.10 14.61
C LEU A 12 27.27 -14.36 13.83
N VAL A 13 26.52 -15.41 14.18
CA VAL A 13 25.21 -15.71 13.58
C VAL A 13 24.16 -14.66 13.96
N VAL A 14 24.10 -14.27 15.24
CA VAL A 14 23.15 -13.24 15.71
C VAL A 14 23.47 -11.88 15.08
N PHE A 15 24.76 -11.53 14.95
CA PHE A 15 25.18 -10.30 14.28
C PHE A 15 24.82 -10.27 12.79
N SER A 16 24.93 -11.41 12.10
CA SER A 16 24.53 -11.53 10.70
C SER A 16 23.02 -11.31 10.47
N MET A 17 22.16 -11.68 11.44
CA MET A 17 20.72 -11.44 11.34
C MET A 17 20.36 -9.95 11.49
N VAL A 18 21.15 -9.18 12.25
CA VAL A 18 20.93 -7.74 12.43
C VAL A 18 21.31 -6.94 11.19
N LEU A 19 22.31 -7.40 10.41
CA LEU A 19 22.76 -6.73 9.19
C LEU A 19 21.76 -6.81 8.02
N THR A 20 20.88 -7.82 7.98
CA THR A 20 19.87 -7.97 6.92
C THR A 20 18.65 -7.07 7.12
N ALA A 21 18.48 -6.48 8.32
CA ALA A 21 17.36 -5.59 8.63
C ALA A 21 17.51 -4.18 8.02
N CYS A 22 18.70 -3.82 7.53
CA CYS A 22 18.94 -2.57 6.81
C CYS A 22 19.35 -2.89 5.37
N THR A 23 18.37 -3.32 4.57
CA THR A 23 18.45 -3.12 3.12
C THR A 23 18.13 -1.64 2.87
N PRO A 24 19.06 -0.83 2.34
CA PRO A 24 18.72 0.49 1.84
C PRO A 24 17.72 0.29 0.71
N LYS A 25 16.53 0.89 0.85
CA LYS A 25 15.61 1.07 -0.27
C LYS A 25 16.40 1.79 -1.36
N GLU A 26 16.54 1.16 -2.52
CA GLU A 26 17.16 1.77 -3.68
C GLU A 26 16.48 3.12 -3.91
N THR A 27 17.28 4.15 -3.67
CA THR A 27 16.97 5.52 -4.02
C THR A 27 17.01 5.55 -5.54
N GLU A 28 15.85 5.35 -6.16
CA GLU A 28 15.53 6.21 -7.31
C GLU A 28 15.76 7.63 -6.84
N GLU A 29 16.56 8.35 -7.61
CA GLU A 29 16.93 9.74 -7.43
C GLU A 29 15.63 10.57 -7.33
N VAL A 30 15.15 10.75 -6.11
CA VAL A 30 14.16 11.76 -5.78
C VAL A 30 14.95 13.05 -5.74
N GLU A 31 14.96 13.74 -6.89
CA GLU A 31 15.21 15.18 -6.94
C GLU A 31 14.43 15.82 -5.78
N GLU A 32 15.16 16.68 -5.07
CA GLU A 32 14.68 17.47 -3.96
C GLU A 32 13.39 18.19 -4.34
N VAL A 33 12.25 17.63 -3.90
CA VAL A 33 10.98 18.36 -3.84
C VAL A 33 11.15 19.38 -2.71
N THR A 34 11.78 20.48 -3.09
CA THR A 34 11.51 21.81 -2.57
C THR A 34 10.00 21.95 -2.37
N GLU A 35 9.60 22.64 -1.30
CA GLU A 35 8.21 23.08 -1.10
C GLU A 35 7.78 24.02 -2.25
N GLU A 36 7.60 23.48 -3.45
CA GLU A 36 6.81 24.06 -4.51
C GLU A 36 5.39 23.53 -4.34
N GLU A 37 4.48 24.49 -4.19
CA GLU A 37 3.12 24.50 -4.70
C GLU A 37 2.58 23.12 -5.09
N VAL A 38 1.52 22.68 -4.40
CA VAL A 38 0.63 21.63 -4.89
C VAL A 38 0.10 22.10 -6.24
N THR A 39 0.88 21.89 -7.30
CA THR A 39 0.40 21.89 -8.66
C THR A 39 -0.49 20.68 -8.71
N GLU A 40 -1.78 20.99 -8.55
CA GLU A 40 -2.92 20.18 -8.96
C GLU A 40 -2.55 19.56 -10.31
N GLU A 41 -2.02 18.34 -10.28
CA GLU A 41 -1.85 17.53 -11.47
C GLU A 41 -3.29 17.25 -11.90
N GLU A 42 -3.79 18.06 -12.84
CA GLU A 42 -5.03 17.78 -13.55
C GLU A 42 -4.88 16.38 -14.11
N VAL A 43 -5.47 15.43 -13.39
CA VAL A 43 -5.71 14.08 -13.88
C VAL A 43 -6.52 14.28 -15.15
N ALA A 44 -5.86 14.16 -16.29
CA ALA A 44 -6.49 14.22 -17.59
C ALA A 44 -7.76 13.37 -17.53
N PRO A 45 -8.93 13.88 -17.97
CA PRO A 45 -10.20 13.20 -17.75
C PRO A 45 -10.08 11.79 -18.32
N ALA A 46 -10.13 10.80 -17.42
CA ALA A 46 -10.28 9.41 -17.81
C ALA A 46 -11.47 9.38 -18.78
N ALA A 47 -11.27 8.78 -19.95
CA ALA A 47 -12.29 8.70 -20.98
C ALA A 47 -13.43 7.81 -20.48
N GLY A 48 -14.33 8.38 -19.70
CA GLY A 48 -15.40 7.68 -19.02
C GLY A 48 -15.66 8.28 -17.64
N ASN A 49 -16.87 8.78 -17.44
CA ASN A 49 -17.43 9.16 -16.15
C ASN A 49 -17.66 7.92 -15.27
N GLN A 50 -16.66 7.03 -15.12
CA GLN A 50 -16.82 5.73 -14.49
C GLN A 50 -15.63 5.40 -13.58
N LEU A 51 -15.94 4.94 -12.37
CA LEU A 51 -15.01 4.46 -11.35
C LEU A 51 -15.30 2.99 -11.07
N GLU A 52 -14.41 2.09 -11.46
CA GLU A 52 -14.50 0.67 -11.14
C GLU A 52 -13.64 0.30 -9.92
N ILE A 53 -14.25 -0.34 -8.93
CA ILE A 53 -13.64 -0.74 -7.66
C ILE A 53 -13.51 -2.26 -7.63
N PHE A 54 -12.29 -2.76 -7.61
CA PHE A 54 -12.00 -4.17 -7.36
C PHE A 54 -11.64 -4.37 -5.89
N SER A 55 -12.41 -5.20 -5.19
CA SER A 55 -12.22 -5.42 -3.75
C SER A 55 -12.40 -6.89 -3.37
N TRP A 56 -11.70 -7.28 -2.30
CA TRP A 56 -11.88 -8.56 -1.60
C TRP A 56 -11.83 -8.30 -0.10
N TRP A 57 -12.56 -9.08 0.70
CA TRP A 57 -12.49 -9.04 2.16
C TRP A 57 -12.94 -10.36 2.80
N ALA A 58 -12.67 -10.49 4.09
CA ALA A 58 -13.26 -11.50 4.98
C ALA A 58 -13.97 -10.78 6.13
N GLY A 59 -15.18 -11.22 6.50
CA GLY A 59 -15.95 -10.58 7.59
C GLY A 59 -16.83 -9.42 7.12
N ASP A 60 -16.83 -8.31 7.85
CA ASP A 60 -17.84 -7.25 7.82
C ASP A 60 -17.38 -5.93 7.17
N GLU A 61 -16.36 -5.97 6.32
CA GLU A 61 -15.86 -4.79 5.59
C GLU A 61 -16.76 -4.34 4.44
N GLY A 62 -17.62 -5.23 3.91
CA GLY A 62 -18.56 -4.92 2.82
C GLY A 62 -19.47 -3.71 3.09
N PRO A 63 -20.16 -3.64 4.26
CA PRO A 63 -20.92 -2.47 4.67
C PRO A 63 -20.12 -1.16 4.74
N ALA A 64 -18.83 -1.23 5.11
CA ALA A 64 -17.98 -0.04 5.15
C ALA A 64 -17.66 0.47 3.73
N LEU A 65 -17.34 -0.45 2.81
CA LEU A 65 -17.16 -0.12 1.39
C LEU A 65 -18.43 0.51 0.79
N GLU A 66 -19.59 -0.07 1.10
CA GLU A 66 -20.88 0.45 0.64
C GLU A 66 -21.13 1.88 1.14
N ALA A 67 -20.79 2.19 2.39
CA ALA A 67 -20.92 3.55 2.93
C ALA A 67 -20.02 4.56 2.18
N LEU A 68 -18.80 4.15 1.81
CA LEU A 68 -17.88 4.99 1.05
C LEU A 68 -18.37 5.22 -0.39
N ILE A 69 -18.90 4.19 -1.05
CA ILE A 69 -19.48 4.30 -2.40
C ILE A 69 -20.66 5.28 -2.39
N ASN A 70 -21.55 5.19 -1.40
CA ASN A 70 -22.67 6.11 -1.25
C ASN A 70 -22.20 7.56 -1.07
N LEU A 71 -21.26 7.80 -0.14
CA LEU A 71 -20.69 9.13 0.07
C LEU A 71 -19.99 9.67 -1.19
N TYR A 72 -19.33 8.80 -1.95
CA TYR A 72 -18.69 9.18 -3.20
C TYR A 72 -19.74 9.60 -4.24
N GLY A 73 -20.81 8.82 -4.42
CA GLY A 73 -21.90 9.15 -5.34
C GLY A 73 -22.63 10.45 -4.99
N GLU A 74 -22.72 10.79 -3.70
CA GLU A 74 -23.24 12.10 -3.27
C GLU A 74 -22.35 13.27 -3.70
N LYS A 75 -21.02 13.08 -3.67
CA LYS A 75 -20.04 14.14 -4.02
C LYS A 75 -19.78 14.24 -5.52
N TYR A 76 -19.89 13.11 -6.22
CA TYR A 76 -19.56 12.98 -7.64
C TYR A 76 -20.73 12.29 -8.37
N PRO A 77 -21.90 12.94 -8.44
CA PRO A 77 -23.12 12.33 -9.02
C PRO A 77 -22.98 12.04 -10.51
N ASP A 78 -22.04 12.70 -11.18
CA ASP A 78 -21.77 12.50 -12.59
C ASP A 78 -20.88 11.26 -12.84
N VAL A 79 -20.36 10.60 -11.80
CA VAL A 79 -19.50 9.41 -11.91
C VAL A 79 -20.29 8.14 -11.59
N GLU A 80 -20.35 7.21 -12.55
CA GLU A 80 -20.85 5.86 -12.35
C GLU A 80 -19.84 5.02 -11.57
N VAL A 81 -20.25 4.45 -10.44
CA VAL A 81 -19.38 3.57 -9.64
C VAL A 81 -19.72 2.10 -9.92
N ILE A 82 -18.77 1.34 -10.45
CA ILE A 82 -18.88 -0.12 -10.62
C ILE A 82 -18.20 -0.80 -9.42
N ASN A 83 -18.96 -1.52 -8.61
CA ASN A 83 -18.40 -2.33 -7.52
C ASN A 83 -18.14 -3.78 -8.00
N ALA A 84 -16.91 -4.07 -8.39
CA ALA A 84 -16.42 -5.38 -8.83
C ALA A 84 -15.86 -6.22 -7.66
N THR A 85 -16.56 -6.23 -6.53
CA THR A 85 -16.24 -7.09 -5.37
C THR A 85 -16.19 -8.57 -5.77
N VAL A 86 -15.15 -9.28 -5.35
CA VAL A 86 -15.07 -10.75 -5.44
C VAL A 86 -15.42 -11.39 -4.08
N ALA A 87 -16.45 -12.23 -4.06
CA ALA A 87 -16.82 -12.99 -2.88
C ALA A 87 -15.82 -14.14 -2.60
N GLY A 88 -15.21 -14.16 -1.40
CA GLY A 88 -14.53 -15.37 -0.88
C GLY A 88 -13.00 -15.34 -0.76
N GLY A 89 -12.37 -14.19 -0.51
CA GLY A 89 -10.93 -14.12 -0.21
C GLY A 89 -10.64 -14.42 1.26
N SER A 90 -10.14 -15.62 1.56
CA SER A 90 -9.53 -15.92 2.87
C SER A 90 -8.13 -15.30 2.91
N GLY A 91 -8.04 -14.03 3.30
CA GLY A 91 -6.81 -13.41 3.76
C GLY A 91 -6.31 -14.02 5.06
#